data_AF-A0A838WRX9-F1
#
_entry.id   AF-A0A838WRX9-F1
#
_cell.length_a   1.000
_cell.length_b   1.000
_cell.length_c   1.000
_cell.angle_alpha   90.00
_cell.angle_beta   90.00
_cell.angle_gamma   90.00
#
_symmetry.space_group_name_H-M   'P 1'
#
loop_
_entity.id
_entity.type
_entity.pdbx_description
1 polymer ?
#
loop_
_entity_poly.entity_id
_entity_poly.type
_entity_poly.pdbx_seq_one_letter_code
_entity_poly.pdbx_strand_id
1 'polypeptide(L)'
;SQERLAKEQEREAKERAEEIASQERMAKERAETIASQERLAKERAETIASQERVAKEQEREAKEQERQQKEKLAAYLRSLGIDPEKI
;
A
#
# COMPACT_ATOMS: atom_id res chain seq x y z
N SER A 1 -57.64 20.88 -20.69
CA SER A 1 -58.15 20.70 -19.31
C SER A 1 -56.97 20.82 -18.35
N GLN A 2 -57.11 21.57 -17.26
CA GLN A 2 -56.08 21.69 -16.21
C GLN A 2 -55.64 20.32 -15.65
N GLU A 3 -56.55 19.33 -15.62
CA GLU A 3 -56.27 17.99 -15.11
C GLU A 3 -55.21 17.24 -15.92
N ARG A 4 -55.16 17.44 -17.25
CA ARG A 4 -54.12 16.83 -18.10
C ARG A 4 -52.75 17.44 -17.80
N LEU A 5 -52.71 18.75 -17.58
CA LEU A 5 -51.48 19.48 -17.27
C LEU A 5 -50.91 19.02 -15.90
N ALA A 6 -51.77 18.83 -14.91
CA ALA A 6 -51.36 18.34 -13.59
C ALA A 6 -50.80 16.91 -13.65
N LYS A 7 -51.44 16.01 -14.39
CA LYS A 7 -50.96 14.63 -14.61
C LYS A 7 -49.61 14.58 -15.32
N GLU A 8 -49.39 15.47 -16.27
CA GLU A 8 -48.12 15.57 -16.99
C GLU A 8 -46.99 16.07 -16.07
N GLN A 9 -47.26 17.12 -15.27
CA GLN A 9 -46.32 17.60 -14.26
C GLN A 9 -45.97 16.55 -13.20
N GLU A 10 -46.97 15.78 -12.73
CA GLU A 10 -46.74 14.68 -11.78
C GLU A 10 -45.83 13.60 -12.39
N ARG A 11 -46.06 13.25 -13.66
CA ARG A 11 -45.23 12.28 -14.37
C ARG A 11 -43.79 12.77 -14.53
N GLU A 12 -43.60 14.02 -14.94
CA GLU A 12 -42.26 14.61 -15.06
C GLU A 12 -41.54 14.66 -13.72
N ALA A 13 -42.24 15.04 -12.64
CA ALA A 13 -41.66 15.06 -11.30
C ALA A 13 -41.21 13.66 -10.85
N LYS A 14 -42.01 12.63 -11.16
CA LYS A 14 -41.67 11.24 -10.87
C LYS A 14 -40.46 10.76 -11.66
N GLU A 15 -40.40 11.03 -12.96
CA GLU A 15 -39.24 10.67 -13.80
C GLU A 15 -37.95 11.35 -13.30
N ARG A 16 -38.01 12.65 -12.94
CA ARG A 16 -36.86 13.34 -12.34
C ARG A 16 -36.43 12.73 -11.01
N ALA A 17 -37.38 12.35 -10.15
CA ALA A 17 -37.07 11.72 -8.88
C ALA A 17 -36.38 10.36 -9.06
N GLU A 18 -36.84 9.57 -10.04
CA GLU A 18 -36.20 8.30 -10.40
C GLU A 18 -34.80 8.48 -10.98
N GLU A 19 -34.60 9.52 -11.82
CA GLU A 19 -33.28 9.86 -12.37
C GLU A 19 -32.29 10.27 -11.27
N ILE A 20 -32.72 11.14 -10.34
CA ILE A 20 -31.90 11.55 -9.18
C ILE A 20 -31.55 10.33 -8.33
N ALA A 21 -32.51 9.47 -8.01
CA ALA A 21 -32.25 8.26 -7.22
C ALA A 21 -31.26 7.31 -7.92
N SER A 22 -31.32 7.22 -9.25
CA SER A 22 -30.35 6.46 -10.05
C SER A 22 -28.94 7.07 -9.98
N GLN A 23 -28.83 8.39 -10.12
CA GLN A 23 -27.56 9.11 -9.99
C GLN A 23 -26.95 8.96 -8.60
N GLU A 24 -27.75 9.05 -7.54
CA GLU A 24 -27.29 8.84 -6.16
C GLU A 24 -26.74 7.43 -5.94
N ARG A 25 -27.40 6.40 -6.48
CA ARG A 25 -26.91 5.02 -6.41
C ARG A 25 -25.57 4.87 -7.13
N MET A 26 -25.44 5.41 -8.33
CA MET A 26 -24.17 5.39 -9.07
C MET A 26 -23.05 6.13 -8.34
N ALA A 27 -23.36 7.28 -7.74
CA ALA A 27 -22.38 8.04 -6.95
C ALA A 27 -21.91 7.24 -5.72
N LYS A 28 -22.84 6.56 -5.03
CA LYS A 28 -22.52 5.70 -3.89
C LYS A 28 -21.63 4.52 -4.29
N GLU A 29 -21.95 3.83 -5.38
CA GLU A 29 -21.15 2.70 -5.89
C GLU A 29 -19.73 3.13 -6.29
N ARG A 30 -19.59 4.31 -6.91
CA ARG A 30 -18.28 4.91 -7.19
C ARG A 30 -17.51 5.22 -5.92
N ALA A 31 -18.16 5.78 -4.90
CA ALA A 31 -17.52 6.07 -3.62
C ALA A 31 -17.03 4.79 -2.92
N GLU A 32 -17.83 3.72 -2.94
CA GLU A 32 -17.44 2.41 -2.40
C GLU A 32 -16.26 1.81 -3.15
N THR A 33 -16.24 1.94 -4.48
CA THR A 33 -15.12 1.49 -5.33
C THR A 33 -13.83 2.24 -4.99
N ILE A 34 -13.90 3.57 -4.85
CA ILE A 34 -12.75 4.41 -4.49
C ILE A 34 -12.22 4.02 -3.10
N ALA A 35 -13.12 3.86 -2.11
CA ALA A 35 -12.73 3.46 -0.77
C ALA A 35 -12.07 2.07 -0.74
N SER A 36 -12.53 1.14 -1.57
CA SER A 36 -11.90 -0.18 -1.74
C SER A 36 -10.49 -0.07 -2.33
N GLN A 37 -10.32 0.74 -3.38
CA GLN A 37 -9.02 0.99 -4.00
C GLN A 37 -8.03 1.64 -3.03
N GLU A 38 -8.49 2.59 -2.21
CA GLU A 38 -7.65 3.25 -1.19
C GLU A 38 -7.15 2.25 -0.14
N ARG A 39 -8.02 1.35 0.32
CA ARG A 39 -7.62 0.28 1.26
C ARG A 39 -6.57 -0.65 0.65
N LEU A 40 -6.76 -1.08 -0.60
CA LEU A 40 -5.79 -1.92 -1.31
C LEU A 40 -4.45 -1.21 -1.51
N ALA A 41 -4.47 0.08 -1.83
CA ALA A 41 -3.25 0.87 -1.97
C ALA A 41 -2.49 0.97 -0.64
N LYS A 42 -3.21 1.17 0.47
CA LYS A 42 -2.64 1.21 1.82
C LYS A 42 -2.00 -0.12 2.21
N GLU A 43 -2.69 -1.23 1.99
CA GLU A 43 -2.18 -2.58 2.29
C GLU A 43 -0.90 -2.90 1.49
N ARG A 44 -0.87 -2.50 0.21
CA ARG A 44 0.34 -2.62 -0.62
C ARG A 44 1.49 -1.78 -0.07
N ALA A 45 1.23 -0.55 0.35
CA ALA A 45 2.25 0.31 0.94
C ALA A 45 2.81 -0.28 2.24
N GLU A 46 1.96 -0.84 3.11
CA GLU A 46 2.37 -1.52 4.34
C GLU A 46 3.22 -2.77 4.04
N THR A 47 2.85 -3.53 3.02
CA THR A 47 3.62 -4.70 2.58
C THR A 47 5.01 -4.30 2.09
N ILE A 48 5.11 -3.27 1.25
CA ILE A 48 6.40 -2.75 0.75
C ILE A 48 7.26 -2.26 1.92
N ALA A 49 6.68 -1.50 2.86
CA ALA A 49 7.40 -1.02 4.03
C ALA A 49 7.87 -2.15 4.96
N SER A 50 7.15 -3.26 5.01
CA SER A 50 7.57 -4.47 5.72
C SER A 50 8.75 -5.15 5.02
N GLN A 51 8.67 -5.32 3.70
CA GLN A 51 9.75 -5.89 2.89
C GLN A 51 11.04 -5.07 2.99
N GLU A 52 10.95 -3.74 2.96
CA GLU A 52 12.10 -2.86 3.11
C GLU A 52 12.78 -3.02 4.49
N ARG A 53 11.98 -3.18 5.55
CA ARG A 53 12.52 -3.43 6.91
C ARG A 53 13.27 -4.76 6.97
N VAL A 54 12.70 -5.82 6.42
CA VAL A 54 13.37 -7.14 6.36
C VAL A 54 14.66 -7.06 5.55
N ALA A 55 14.66 -6.40 4.40
CA ALA A 55 15.86 -6.23 3.58
C ALA A 55 16.97 -5.48 4.34
N LYS A 56 16.63 -4.40 5.06
CA LYS A 56 17.57 -3.65 5.90
C LYS A 56 18.13 -4.48 7.05
N GLU A 57 17.31 -5.35 7.65
CA GLU A 57 17.74 -6.26 8.71
C GLU A 57 18.73 -7.31 8.17
N GLN A 58 18.41 -7.93 7.03
CA GLN A 58 19.30 -8.87 6.35
C GLN A 58 20.65 -8.22 5.97
N GLU A 59 20.63 -6.98 5.49
CA GLU A 59 21.86 -6.25 5.18
C GLU A 59 22.73 -6.02 6.43
N ARG A 60 22.11 -5.70 7.56
CA ARG A 60 22.81 -5.53 8.85
C ARG A 60 23.40 -6.84 9.34
N GLU A 61 22.66 -7.93 9.26
CA GLU A 61 23.16 -9.26 9.62
C GLU A 61 24.32 -9.69 8.74
N ALA A 62 24.25 -9.45 7.43
CA ALA A 62 25.33 -9.75 6.50
C ALA A 62 26.61 -8.96 6.82
N LYS A 63 26.49 -7.66 7.13
CA LYS A 63 27.62 -6.82 7.56
C LYS A 63 28.23 -7.30 8.88
N GLU A 64 27.39 -7.71 9.83
CA GLU A 64 27.87 -8.25 11.11
C GLU A 64 28.60 -9.58 10.93
N GLN A 65 28.06 -10.47 10.11
CA GLN A 65 28.71 -11.73 9.72
C GLN A 65 30.08 -11.46 9.09
N GLU A 66 30.15 -10.53 8.12
CA GLU A 66 31.42 -10.16 7.48
C GLU A 66 32.45 -9.64 8.49
N ARG A 67 32.01 -8.78 9.42
CA ARG A 67 32.88 -8.26 10.49
C ARG A 67 33.42 -9.37 11.38
N GLN A 68 32.57 -10.29 11.80
CA GLN A 68 32.96 -11.44 12.62
C GLN A 68 33.93 -12.37 11.88
N GLN A 69 33.71 -12.61 10.59
CA GLN A 69 34.64 -13.42 9.78
C GLN A 69 36.01 -12.74 9.65
N LYS A 70 36.03 -11.42 9.40
CA LYS A 70 37.28 -10.64 9.36
C LYS A 70 38.01 -10.69 10.70
N GLU A 71 37.29 -10.54 11.82
CA GLU A 71 37.88 -10.60 13.15
C GLU A 71 38.47 -11.98 13.47
N LYS A 72 37.73 -13.06 13.15
CA LYS A 72 38.22 -14.44 13.29
C LYS A 72 39.47 -14.67 12.44
N LEU A 73 39.47 -14.20 11.20
CA LEU A 73 40.63 -14.31 10.32
C LEU A 73 41.84 -13.54 10.88
N ALA A 74 41.64 -12.31 11.35
CA ALA A 74 42.70 -11.52 11.96
C ALA A 74 43.26 -12.20 13.23
N ALA A 75 42.39 -12.77 14.06
CA ALA A 75 42.80 -13.54 15.24
C ALA A 75 43.62 -14.79 14.85
N TYR A 76 43.21 -15.49 13.79
CA TYR A 76 43.93 -16.65 13.26
C TYR A 76 45.29 -16.28 12.70
N LEU A 77 45.40 -15.19 11.93
CA LEU A 77 46.69 -14.72 11.42
C LEU A 77 47.65 -14.33 12.56
N ARG A 78 47.14 -13.62 13.58
CA ARG A 78 47.92 -13.29 14.77
C ARG A 78 48.42 -14.52 15.52
N SER A 79 47.63 -15.60 15.62
CA SER A 79 48.08 -16.84 16.28
C SER A 79 49.18 -17.56 15.51
N LEU A 80 49.29 -17.33 14.20
CA LEU A 80 50.40 -17.80 13.36
C LEU A 80 51.63 -16.87 13.39
N GLY A 81 51.59 -15.78 14.17
CA GLY A 81 52.66 -14.77 14.22
C GLY A 81 52.68 -13.82 13.02
N ILE A 82 51.62 -13.82 12.20
CA ILE A 82 51.47 -12.92 11.06
C ILE A 82 50.69 -11.69 11.50
N ASP A 83 51.21 -10.51 11.20
CA ASP A 83 50.56 -9.23 11.48
C ASP A 83 49.50 -8.93 10.39
N PRO A 84 48.19 -9.00 10.70
CA PRO A 84 47.13 -8.85 9.70
C PRO A 84 47.01 -7.42 9.15
N GLU A 85 47.64 -6.42 9.76
CA GLU A 85 47.62 -5.02 9.28
C GLU A 85 48.72 -4.73 8.25
N LYS A 86 49.63 -5.68 8.03
CA LYS A 86 50.80 -5.53 7.14
C LYS A 86 50.72 -6.33 5.84
N ILE A 87 49.55 -6.91 5.57
CA ILE A 87 49.24 -7.68 4.35
C ILE A 87 48.29 -6.85 3.49
#